data_AF-A0A542ARN9-F1
#
_entry.id   AF-A0A542ARN9-F1
#
_cell.length_a   1.000
_cell.length_b   1.000
_cell.length_c   1.000
_cell.angle_alpha   90.00
_cell.angle_beta   90.00
_cell.angle_gamma   90.00
#
_symmetry.space_group_name_H-M   'P 1'
#
loop_
_entity.id
_entity.type
_entity.pdbx_description
1 polymer ?
#
loop_
_entity_poly.entity_id
_entity_poly.type
_entity_poly.pdbx_seq_one_letter_code
_entity_poly.pdbx_strand_id
1 'polypeptide(L)'
;MKHAVEPLTSKERDFAERNHNLIYSYLVSKRLPYDEWYDIAAYGYILAVKEWHRHPEYPFSRTAYYYMGGQVSHEFDRRSRQKNTANVISYDAAYVDERIESIESGENIESTVEIKCIAECIEKSVPPNRSTLIRLFKAGYNQTEISRILGVSAQRISAQKFKIRKECEKLVV
;
A
#
# COMPACT_ATOMS: atom_id res chain seq x y z
N MET A 1 -19.50 7.51 1.56
CA MET A 1 -20.21 6.23 1.72
C MET A 1 -19.68 5.25 0.68
N LYS A 2 -19.17 4.08 1.07
CA LYS A 2 -18.82 3.00 0.13
C LYS A 2 -20.10 2.22 -0.17
N HIS A 3 -20.78 2.54 -1.26
CA HIS A 3 -21.83 1.67 -1.77
C HIS A 3 -21.14 0.51 -2.49
N ALA A 4 -21.11 -0.68 -1.88
CA ALA A 4 -20.81 -1.88 -2.64
C ALA A 4 -21.90 -1.99 -3.71
N VAL A 5 -21.52 -1.81 -4.98
CA VAL A 5 -22.48 -1.84 -6.08
C VAL A 5 -22.86 -3.28 -6.32
N GLU A 6 -24.03 -3.70 -5.82
CA GLU A 6 -24.58 -4.99 -6.23
C GLU A 6 -24.83 -4.96 -7.74
N PRO A 7 -24.67 -6.09 -8.44
CA PRO A 7 -24.90 -6.17 -9.88
C PRO A 7 -26.29 -5.64 -10.29
N LEU A 8 -26.36 -5.05 -11.50
CA LEU A 8 -27.64 -4.65 -12.09
C LEU A 8 -28.51 -5.88 -12.36
N THR A 9 -29.79 -5.77 -12.05
CA THR A 9 -30.83 -6.70 -12.51
C THR A 9 -30.94 -6.66 -14.04
N SER A 10 -31.56 -7.67 -14.65
CA SER A 10 -31.73 -7.72 -16.11
C SER A 10 -32.47 -6.47 -16.64
N LYS A 11 -33.53 -6.03 -15.95
CA LYS A 11 -34.29 -4.83 -16.33
C LYS A 11 -33.43 -3.56 -16.28
N GLU A 12 -32.64 -3.40 -15.23
CA GLU A 12 -31.75 -2.24 -15.09
C GLU A 12 -30.64 -2.26 -16.15
N ARG A 13 -30.14 -3.45 -16.50
CA ARG A 13 -29.14 -3.62 -17.57
C ARG A 13 -29.69 -3.23 -18.93
N ASP A 14 -30.87 -3.74 -19.31
CA ASP A 14 -31.52 -3.40 -20.58
C ASP A 14 -31.82 -1.89 -20.66
N PHE A 15 -32.13 -1.27 -19.52
CA PHE A 15 -32.32 0.17 -19.44
C PHE A 15 -30.99 0.92 -19.61
N ALA A 16 -29.92 0.46 -18.94
CA ALA A 16 -28.59 1.03 -19.04
C ALA A 16 -28.06 0.98 -20.48
N GLU A 17 -28.17 -0.17 -21.14
CA GLU A 17 -27.74 -0.37 -22.52
C GLU A 17 -28.47 0.53 -23.52
N ARG A 18 -29.73 0.89 -23.26
CA ARG A 18 -30.47 1.82 -24.14
C ARG A 18 -30.14 3.29 -23.91
N ASN A 19 -29.62 3.64 -22.73
CA ASN A 19 -29.43 5.03 -22.32
C ASN A 19 -27.95 5.40 -22.08
N HIS A 20 -26.99 4.50 -22.30
CA HIS A 20 -25.57 4.71 -22.02
C HIS A 20 -24.95 5.89 -22.81
N ASN A 21 -25.57 6.29 -23.93
CA ASN A 21 -25.15 7.47 -24.70
C ASN A 21 -25.14 8.77 -23.87
N LEU A 22 -25.89 8.83 -22.77
CA LEU A 22 -25.84 9.93 -21.81
C LEU A 22 -24.45 10.14 -21.20
N ILE A 23 -23.62 9.10 -21.10
CA ILE A 23 -22.24 9.20 -20.62
C ILE A 23 -21.44 10.09 -21.58
N TYR A 24 -21.52 9.83 -22.88
CA TYR A 24 -20.84 10.64 -23.88
C TYR A 24 -21.37 12.07 -23.90
N SER A 25 -22.69 12.28 -23.85
CA SER A 25 -23.29 13.62 -23.77
C SER A 25 -22.81 14.39 -22.54
N TYR A 26 -22.68 13.73 -21.40
CA TYR A 26 -22.14 14.32 -20.18
C TYR A 26 -20.68 14.73 -20.35
N LEU A 27 -19.82 13.82 -20.83
CA LEU A 27 -18.39 14.07 -21.01
C LEU A 27 -18.12 15.21 -22.01
N VAL A 28 -18.84 15.24 -23.15
CA VAL A 28 -18.79 16.35 -24.11
C VAL A 28 -19.18 17.66 -23.46
N SER A 29 -20.29 17.68 -22.71
CA SER A 29 -20.79 18.89 -22.06
C SER A 29 -19.81 19.44 -21.01
N LYS A 30 -18.99 18.58 -20.42
CA LYS A 30 -17.97 18.93 -19.41
C LYS A 30 -16.55 19.07 -19.99
N ARG A 31 -16.38 18.87 -21.30
CA ARG A 31 -15.08 18.89 -22.00
C ARG A 31 -14.07 17.91 -21.38
N LEU A 32 -14.53 16.73 -20.98
CA LEU A 32 -13.71 15.68 -20.38
C LEU A 32 -13.28 14.67 -21.46
N PRO A 33 -11.96 14.37 -21.59
CA PRO A 33 -11.47 13.34 -22.50
C PRO A 33 -12.07 11.95 -22.18
N TYR A 34 -12.50 11.22 -23.22
CA TYR A 34 -13.18 9.94 -23.03
C TYR A 34 -12.28 8.85 -22.48
N ASP A 35 -11.04 8.79 -22.95
CA ASP A 35 -10.01 7.85 -22.53
C ASP A 35 -9.71 7.93 -21.02
N GLU A 36 -9.82 9.12 -20.44
CA GLU A 36 -9.49 9.36 -19.04
C GLU A 36 -10.70 9.33 -18.09
N TRP A 37 -11.89 9.68 -18.58
CA TRP A 37 -13.06 9.93 -17.72
C TRP A 37 -14.25 9.01 -17.96
N TYR A 38 -14.22 8.16 -18.98
CA TYR A 38 -15.36 7.30 -19.31
C TYR A 38 -15.69 6.30 -18.21
N ASP A 39 -14.69 5.64 -17.63
CA ASP A 39 -14.87 4.65 -16.56
C ASP A 39 -15.49 5.26 -15.30
N ILE A 40 -15.01 6.44 -14.88
CA ILE A 40 -15.51 7.18 -13.72
C ILE A 40 -16.95 7.64 -13.94
N ALA A 41 -17.25 8.17 -15.14
CA ALA A 41 -18.60 8.57 -15.50
C ALA A 41 -19.52 7.34 -15.65
N ALA A 42 -19.06 6.24 -16.25
CA ALA A 42 -19.82 5.00 -16.36
C ALA A 42 -20.18 4.42 -14.98
N TYR A 43 -19.26 4.50 -14.02
CA TYR A 43 -19.54 4.11 -12.64
C TYR A 43 -20.65 4.96 -12.02
N GLY A 44 -20.58 6.29 -12.16
CA GLY A 44 -21.66 7.19 -11.72
C GLY A 44 -22.99 6.93 -12.43
N TYR A 45 -22.95 6.59 -13.72
CA TYR A 45 -24.12 6.23 -14.51
C TYR A 45 -24.80 4.96 -14.00
N ILE A 46 -24.03 3.91 -13.68
CA ILE A 46 -24.57 2.66 -13.12
C ILE A 46 -25.25 2.93 -11.77
N LEU A 47 -24.64 3.76 -10.92
CA LEU A 47 -25.25 4.19 -9.65
C LEU A 47 -26.59 4.92 -9.89
N ALA A 48 -26.64 5.81 -10.88
CA ALA A 48 -27.86 6.51 -11.24
C ALA A 48 -28.96 5.56 -11.73
N VAL A 49 -28.63 4.53 -12.52
CA VAL A 49 -29.60 3.54 -13.00
C VAL A 49 -30.25 2.83 -11.82
N LYS A 50 -29.46 2.38 -10.84
CA LYS A 50 -29.97 1.73 -9.63
C LYS A 50 -30.84 2.67 -8.82
N GLU A 51 -30.33 3.87 -8.54
CA GLU A 51 -31.05 4.81 -7.70
C GLU A 51 -32.36 5.25 -8.32
N TRP A 52 -32.36 5.53 -9.63
CA TRP A 52 -33.56 5.94 -10.33
C TRP A 52 -34.63 4.83 -10.35
N HIS A 53 -34.22 3.55 -10.47
CA HIS A 53 -35.19 2.44 -10.38
C HIS A 53 -35.78 2.26 -8.98
N ARG A 54 -35.04 2.62 -7.92
CA ARG A 54 -35.55 2.60 -6.54
C ARG A 54 -36.44 3.80 -6.23
N HIS A 55 -36.02 4.99 -6.67
CA HIS A 55 -36.65 6.27 -6.35
C HIS A 55 -36.68 7.20 -7.57
N PRO A 56 -37.62 7.01 -8.52
CA PRO A 56 -37.70 7.79 -9.75
C PRO A 56 -38.39 9.16 -9.54
N GLU A 57 -37.86 10.00 -8.64
CA GLU A 57 -38.44 11.32 -8.36
C GLU A 57 -38.18 12.35 -9.47
N TYR A 58 -37.10 12.16 -10.24
CA TYR A 58 -36.65 13.10 -11.27
C TYR A 58 -36.41 12.38 -12.61
N PRO A 59 -36.37 13.11 -13.74
CA PRO A 59 -35.99 12.53 -15.02
C PRO A 59 -34.62 11.84 -14.94
N PHE A 60 -34.50 10.67 -15.56
CA PHE A 60 -33.28 9.86 -15.47
C PHE A 60 -32.02 10.63 -15.90
N SER A 61 -32.10 11.46 -16.94
CA SER A 61 -30.96 12.27 -17.39
C SER A 61 -30.43 13.20 -16.30
N ARG A 62 -31.31 13.81 -15.50
CA ARG A 62 -30.92 14.67 -14.37
C ARG A 62 -30.23 13.85 -13.29
N THR A 63 -30.79 12.70 -12.93
CA THR A 63 -30.20 11.78 -11.94
C THR A 63 -28.84 11.29 -12.43
N ALA A 64 -28.72 10.88 -13.70
CA ALA A 64 -27.47 10.44 -14.31
C ALA A 64 -26.39 11.53 -14.26
N TYR A 65 -26.71 12.76 -14.66
CA TYR A 65 -25.76 13.88 -14.61
C TYR A 65 -25.31 14.20 -13.19
N TYR A 66 -26.21 14.10 -12.20
CA TYR A 66 -25.90 14.32 -10.80
C TYR A 66 -24.88 13.29 -10.28
N TYR A 67 -25.16 12.00 -10.48
CA TYR A 67 -24.29 10.94 -10.00
C TYR A 67 -22.95 10.87 -10.74
N MET A 68 -22.95 11.04 -12.08
CA MET A 68 -21.70 11.14 -12.87
C MET A 68 -20.85 12.33 -12.39
N GLY A 69 -21.48 13.50 -12.18
CA GLY A 69 -20.83 14.67 -11.61
C GLY A 69 -20.19 14.42 -10.25
N GLY A 70 -20.91 13.73 -9.35
CA GLY A 70 -20.37 13.37 -8.05
C GLY A 70 -19.11 12.50 -8.13
N GLN A 71 -19.08 11.50 -9.02
CA GLN A 71 -17.90 10.64 -9.20
C GLN A 71 -16.73 11.40 -9.81
N VAL A 72 -16.99 12.22 -10.82
CA VAL A 72 -15.96 13.06 -11.46
C VAL A 72 -15.35 14.04 -10.46
N SER A 73 -16.17 14.74 -9.68
CA SER A 73 -15.67 15.64 -8.62
C SER A 73 -14.86 14.88 -7.57
N HIS A 74 -15.31 13.70 -7.16
CA HIS A 74 -14.56 12.88 -6.20
C HIS A 74 -13.19 12.46 -6.74
N GLU A 75 -13.11 12.16 -8.03
CA GLU A 75 -11.85 11.82 -8.67
C GLU A 75 -10.92 13.04 -8.80
N PHE A 76 -11.44 14.22 -9.17
CA PHE A 76 -10.66 15.45 -9.14
C PHE A 76 -10.09 15.73 -7.74
N ASP A 77 -10.92 15.61 -6.70
CA ASP A 77 -10.48 15.75 -5.31
C ASP A 77 -9.45 14.67 -4.92
N ARG A 78 -9.60 13.44 -5.42
CA ARG A 78 -8.65 12.37 -5.17
C ARG A 78 -7.28 12.70 -5.76
N ARG A 79 -7.25 13.19 -6.99
CA ARG A 79 -6.03 13.56 -7.72
C ARG A 79 -5.36 14.82 -7.15
N SER A 80 -6.14 15.78 -6.64
CA SER A 80 -5.62 17.04 -6.10
C SER A 80 -5.12 16.97 -4.65
N ARG A 81 -5.43 15.89 -3.91
CA ARG A 81 -4.96 15.69 -2.53
C ARG A 81 -3.44 15.71 -2.45
N GLN A 82 -2.90 16.50 -1.51
CA GLN A 82 -1.45 16.72 -1.31
C GLN A 82 -0.58 15.45 -1.33
N LYS A 83 -1.03 14.34 -0.75
CA LYS A 83 -0.29 13.06 -0.77
C LYS A 83 -0.13 12.43 -2.16
N ASN A 84 -0.97 12.83 -3.12
CA ASN A 84 -0.96 12.43 -4.52
C ASN A 84 -0.41 13.54 -5.43
N THR A 85 -0.06 14.70 -4.85
CA THR A 85 0.51 15.86 -5.54
C THR A 85 1.98 16.05 -5.17
N ALA A 86 2.67 14.97 -4.80
CA ALA A 86 4.11 15.01 -4.58
C ALA A 86 4.79 15.47 -5.88
N ASN A 87 5.87 16.24 -5.74
CA ASN A 87 6.66 16.64 -6.89
C ASN A 87 7.35 15.38 -7.45
N VAL A 88 6.88 14.89 -8.59
CA VAL A 88 7.43 13.72 -9.27
C VAL A 88 8.46 14.21 -10.27
N ILE A 89 9.69 13.74 -10.13
CA ILE A 89 10.78 14.07 -11.05
C ILE A 89 11.07 12.83 -11.90
N SER A 90 11.19 13.02 -13.21
CA SER A 90 11.55 11.94 -14.12
C SER A 90 13.03 11.58 -13.93
N TYR A 91 13.33 10.29 -13.81
CA TYR A 91 14.71 9.79 -13.81
C TYR A 91 15.42 10.02 -15.15
N ASP A 92 14.66 10.11 -16.25
CA ASP A 92 15.16 10.40 -17.59
C ASP A 92 15.24 11.91 -17.89
N ALA A 93 15.04 12.77 -16.88
CA ALA A 93 15.15 14.21 -17.10
C ALA A 93 16.59 14.58 -17.50
N ALA A 94 16.74 15.30 -18.61
CA ALA A 94 18.04 15.76 -19.10
C ALA A 94 18.77 16.72 -18.13
N TYR A 95 18.07 17.22 -17.12
CA TYR A 95 18.60 18.00 -16.01
C TYR A 95 18.17 17.34 -14.70
N VAL A 96 19.13 16.74 -14.01
CA VAL A 96 18.94 16.21 -12.66
C VAL A 96 19.18 17.38 -11.70
N ASP A 97 18.17 17.76 -10.92
CA ASP A 97 18.37 18.74 -9.83
C ASP A 97 19.43 18.16 -8.87
N GLU A 98 20.46 18.96 -8.51
CA GLU A 98 21.53 18.57 -7.57
C GLU A 98 20.98 18.02 -6.24
N ARG A 99 19.74 18.41 -5.88
CA ARG A 99 19.01 17.90 -4.71
C ARG A 99 18.61 16.42 -4.81
N ILE A 100 18.56 15.84 -6.01
CA ILE A 100 18.25 14.43 -6.25
C ILE A 100 19.52 13.58 -6.16
N GLU A 101 20.65 14.08 -6.68
CA GLU A 101 21.95 13.43 -6.54
C GLU A 101 22.41 13.35 -5.08
N SER A 102 21.86 14.22 -4.22
CA SER A 102 22.14 14.29 -2.79
C SER A 102 21.07 13.62 -1.91
N ILE A 103 20.18 12.80 -2.47
CA ILE A 103 19.31 11.93 -1.66
C ILE A 103 20.18 10.82 -1.05
N GLU A 104 20.74 11.12 0.11
CA GLU A 104 21.47 10.13 0.90
C GLU A 104 20.49 9.06 1.39
N SER A 105 20.91 7.80 1.34
CA SER A 105 20.07 6.66 1.78
C SER A 105 19.75 6.70 3.28
N GLY A 106 20.35 7.64 4.03
CA GLY A 106 20.28 7.74 5.49
C GLY A 106 21.07 6.65 6.22
N GLU A 107 21.69 5.72 5.49
CA GLU A 107 22.54 4.69 6.08
C GLU A 107 23.92 5.26 6.41
N ASN A 108 24.21 5.41 7.70
CA ASN A 108 25.55 5.68 8.15
C ASN A 108 26.37 4.37 8.11
N ILE A 109 27.28 4.29 7.14
CA ILE A 109 28.15 3.12 6.93
C ILE A 109 29.03 2.89 8.17
N GLU A 110 29.56 3.96 8.77
CA GLU A 110 30.39 3.88 9.98
C GLU A 110 29.62 3.25 11.14
N SER A 111 28.40 3.73 11.42
CA SER A 111 27.51 3.13 12.43
C SER A 111 27.19 1.66 12.12
N THR A 112 27.01 1.30 10.85
CA THR A 112 26.75 -0.09 10.45
C THR A 112 27.97 -0.98 10.71
N VAL A 113 29.17 -0.49 10.42
CA VAL A 113 30.43 -1.19 10.69
C VAL A 113 30.65 -1.33 12.19
N GLU A 114 30.43 -0.29 12.97
CA GLU A 114 30.53 -0.31 14.43
C GLU A 114 29.60 -1.35 15.04
N ILE A 115 28.32 -1.36 14.65
CA ILE A 115 27.34 -2.34 15.12
C ILE A 115 27.79 -3.76 14.77
N LYS A 116 28.31 -3.98 13.56
CA LYS A 116 28.79 -5.30 13.12
C LYS A 116 30.00 -5.76 13.94
N CYS A 117 30.97 -4.88 14.20
CA CYS A 117 32.13 -5.16 15.04
C CYS A 117 31.73 -5.51 16.47
N ILE A 118 30.83 -4.74 17.08
CA ILE A 118 30.30 -5.02 18.42
C ILE A 118 29.60 -6.37 18.47
N ALA A 119 28.76 -6.67 17.47
CA ALA A 119 28.07 -7.96 17.39
C ALA A 119 29.05 -9.15 17.30
N GLU A 120 30.15 -9.01 16.56
CA GLU A 120 31.21 -10.02 16.48
C GLU A 120 31.99 -10.19 17.80
N CYS A 121 32.25 -9.09 18.52
CA CYS A 121 32.88 -9.14 19.85
C CYS A 121 31.99 -9.87 20.87
N ILE A 122 30.69 -9.58 20.87
CA ILE A 122 29.71 -10.26 21.74
C ILE A 122 29.63 -11.75 21.39
N GLU A 123 29.61 -12.10 20.11
CA GLU A 123 29.57 -13.50 19.67
C GLU A 123 30.79 -14.31 20.16
N LYS A 124 31.96 -13.66 20.25
CA LYS A 124 33.22 -14.25 20.74
C LYS A 124 33.30 -14.31 22.27
N SER A 125 32.63 -13.42 22.99
CA SER A 125 32.69 -13.36 24.47
C SER A 125 31.73 -14.34 25.15
N VAL A 126 30.75 -14.86 24.42
CA VAL A 126 29.74 -15.79 24.92
C VAL A 126 30.19 -17.26 24.71
N PRO A 127 29.85 -18.19 25.63
CA PRO A 127 30.25 -19.60 25.51
C PRO A 127 29.84 -20.27 24.18
N PRO A 128 30.59 -21.27 23.68
CA PRO A 128 30.40 -21.86 22.33
C PRO A 128 28.97 -22.32 22.01
N ASN A 129 28.30 -22.93 22.99
CA ASN A 129 26.94 -23.44 22.86
C ASN A 129 25.92 -22.32 22.60
N ARG A 130 26.18 -21.12 23.14
CA ARG A 130 25.33 -19.93 22.98
C ARG A 130 25.79 -19.07 21.78
N SER A 131 27.09 -19.04 21.47
CA SER A 131 27.61 -18.46 20.24
C SER A 131 26.99 -19.10 18.99
N THR A 132 26.82 -20.43 19.01
CA THR A 132 26.09 -21.16 17.94
C THR A 132 24.64 -20.70 17.81
N LEU A 133 23.94 -20.46 18.92
CA LEU A 133 22.58 -19.92 18.90
C LEU A 133 22.53 -18.49 18.33
N ILE A 134 23.48 -17.63 18.70
CA ILE A 134 23.59 -16.26 18.18
C ILE A 134 23.76 -16.29 16.65
N ARG A 135 24.64 -17.15 16.11
CA ARG A 135 24.83 -17.31 14.66
C ARG A 135 23.56 -17.72 13.94
N LEU A 136 22.83 -18.69 14.48
CA LEU A 136 21.58 -19.15 13.88
C LEU A 136 20.51 -18.05 13.90
N PHE A 137 20.39 -17.29 14.99
CA PHE A 137 19.49 -16.13 15.02
C PHE A 137 19.91 -15.03 14.03
N LYS A 138 21.21 -14.75 13.91
CA LYS A 138 21.77 -13.77 12.95
C LYS A 138 21.52 -14.18 11.49
N ALA A 139 21.49 -15.48 11.20
CA ALA A 139 21.14 -16.02 9.89
C ALA A 139 19.63 -16.05 9.60
N GLY A 140 18.78 -15.60 10.53
CA GLY A 140 17.33 -15.49 10.34
C GLY A 140 16.50 -16.69 10.79
N TYR A 141 17.11 -17.73 11.37
CA TYR A 141 16.38 -18.90 11.83
C TYR A 141 15.51 -18.60 13.06
N ASN A 142 14.27 -19.10 13.04
CA ASN A 142 13.35 -19.00 14.17
C ASN A 142 13.61 -20.11 15.22
N GLN A 143 12.99 -19.99 16.40
CA GLN A 143 13.26 -20.92 17.52
C GLN A 143 12.89 -22.37 17.21
N THR A 144 11.86 -22.59 16.38
CA THR A 144 11.40 -23.92 15.98
C THR A 144 12.38 -24.56 15.01
N GLU A 145 12.93 -23.78 14.07
CA GLU A 145 13.97 -24.24 13.15
C GLU A 145 15.26 -24.57 13.88
N ILE A 146 15.69 -23.69 14.80
CA ILE A 146 16.86 -23.91 15.65
C ILE A 146 16.70 -25.17 16.52
N SER A 147 15.50 -25.37 17.07
CA SER A 147 15.17 -26.58 17.85
C SER A 147 15.37 -27.86 17.03
N ARG A 148 14.94 -27.86 15.76
CA ARG A 148 15.16 -28.99 14.85
C ARG A 148 16.63 -29.18 14.49
N ILE A 149 17.35 -28.10 14.22
CA ILE A 149 18.78 -28.13 13.84
C ILE A 149 19.64 -28.68 14.98
N LEU A 150 19.39 -28.23 16.21
CA LEU A 150 20.23 -28.59 17.37
C LEU A 150 19.73 -29.83 18.13
N GLY A 151 18.57 -30.38 17.78
CA GLY A 151 17.98 -31.52 18.49
C GLY A 151 17.57 -31.22 19.93
N VAL A 152 17.26 -29.96 20.24
CA VAL A 152 16.91 -29.49 21.60
C VAL A 152 15.50 -28.92 21.59
N SER A 153 14.73 -29.05 22.68
CA SER A 153 13.36 -28.52 22.76
C SER A 153 13.30 -26.99 22.56
N ALA A 154 12.27 -26.52 21.85
CA ALA A 154 12.05 -25.08 21.61
C ALA A 154 11.92 -24.28 22.92
N GLN A 155 11.37 -24.86 23.99
CA GLN A 155 11.33 -24.24 25.32
C GLN A 155 12.74 -23.96 25.87
N ARG A 156 13.67 -24.90 25.68
CA ARG A 156 15.06 -24.73 26.09
C ARG A 156 15.78 -23.70 25.24
N ILE A 157 15.48 -23.62 23.93
CA ILE A 157 15.97 -22.56 23.05
C ILE A 157 15.48 -21.18 23.52
N SER A 158 14.19 -21.05 23.85
CA SER A 158 13.62 -19.81 24.39
C SER A 158 14.29 -19.37 25.69
N ALA A 159 14.51 -20.30 26.63
CA ALA A 159 15.22 -20.03 27.87
C ALA A 159 16.68 -19.59 27.63
N GLN A 160 17.37 -20.18 26.65
CA GLN A 160 18.74 -19.76 26.29
C GLN A 160 18.75 -18.39 25.59
N LYS A 161 17.78 -18.10 24.72
CA LYS A 161 17.62 -16.78 24.09
C LYS A 161 17.48 -15.68 25.14
N PHE A 162 16.67 -15.92 26.18
CA PHE A 162 16.52 -14.98 27.29
C PHE A 162 17.83 -14.76 28.07
N LYS A 163 18.58 -15.85 28.34
CA LYS A 163 19.89 -15.77 29.00
C LYS A 163 20.92 -14.99 28.17
N ILE A 164 21.01 -15.28 26.87
CA ILE A 164 21.88 -14.58 25.94
C ILE A 164 21.56 -13.09 25.95
N ARG A 165 20.28 -12.70 25.88
CA ARG A 165 19.86 -11.30 25.93
C ARG A 165 20.33 -10.61 27.22
N LYS A 166 20.11 -11.25 28.38
CA LYS A 166 20.53 -10.71 29.68
C LYS A 166 22.05 -10.58 29.82
N GLU A 167 22.80 -11.48 29.20
CA GLU A 167 24.26 -11.46 29.19
C GLU A 167 24.79 -10.35 28.28
N CYS A 168 24.20 -10.18 27.09
CA CYS A 168 24.52 -9.07 26.18
C CYS A 168 24.17 -7.71 26.80
N GLU A 169 23.03 -7.58 27.49
CA GLU A 169 22.63 -6.35 28.21
C GLU A 169 23.68 -5.91 29.25
N LYS A 170 24.43 -6.85 29.85
CA LYS A 170 25.50 -6.53 30.81
C LYS A 170 26.82 -6.13 30.16
N LEU A 171 27.03 -6.47 28.89
CA LEU A 171 28.25 -6.16 28.15
C LEU A 171 28.20 -4.77 27.48
N VAL A 172 27.02 -4.16 27.44
CA VAL A 172 26.75 -2.85 26.80
C VAL A 172 26.66 -1.71 27.83
N VAL A 173 26.74 -2.01 29.14
CA VAL A 173 26.81 -1.05 30.26
C VAL A 173 28.24 -0.97 30.77
#